data_AF-A0A7C1E7T0-F1
#
_entry.id   AF-A0A7C1E7T0-F1
#
_cell.length_a   1.000
_cell.length_b   1.000
_cell.length_c   1.000
_cell.angle_alpha   90.00
_cell.angle_beta   90.00
_cell.angle_gamma   90.00
#
_symmetry.space_group_name_H-M   'P 1'
#
loop_
_entity.id
_entity.type
_entity.pdbx_description
1 polymer ?
#
loop_
_entity_poly.entity_id
_entity_poly.type
_entity_poly.pdbx_seq_one_letter_code
_entity_poly.pdbx_strand_id
1 'polypeptide(L)'
;MTDELTSGGGYRYITDLPGIGPTKAAWIAEAGMDSVDAVRRAPIDELAHVRGVGYVLARRIKDVLATSEIVLEPGADDELSAAQRVWRERTAALRVDLGARIDALATNAKRLGLKPKFVQELQRLRSTLDRIPIERPPEDEEQRRKIAKHEQALLTLVESAEEIDPRSGNYQKTLRKRLKSRRKKLNKWN
;
A
#
# COMPACT_ATOMS: atom_id res chain seq x y z
N MET A 1 -5.94 35.43 -34.26
CA MET A 1 -6.66 35.12 -33.02
C MET A 1 -6.04 33.83 -32.52
N THR A 2 -5.10 33.98 -31.60
CA THR A 2 -4.21 32.94 -31.10
C THR A 2 -4.98 31.94 -30.24
N ASP A 3 -4.82 30.67 -30.57
CA ASP A 3 -5.40 29.51 -29.89
C ASP A 3 -4.63 29.28 -28.57
N GLU A 4 -5.10 29.92 -27.49
CA GLU A 4 -4.56 29.78 -26.13
C GLU A 4 -5.39 28.81 -25.28
N LEU A 5 -5.28 27.51 -25.56
CA LEU A 5 -5.79 26.45 -24.66
C LEU A 5 -4.79 25.30 -24.48
N THR A 6 -3.51 25.62 -24.33
CA THR A 6 -2.54 24.66 -23.76
C THR A 6 -2.33 24.97 -22.28
N SER A 7 -3.39 24.85 -21.48
CA SER A 7 -3.24 24.53 -20.06
C SER A 7 -3.06 23.03 -19.97
N GLY A 8 -1.92 22.58 -19.42
CA GLY A 8 -1.61 21.16 -19.24
C GLY A 8 -2.61 20.44 -18.32
N GLY A 9 -3.74 20.03 -18.89
CA GLY A 9 -4.81 19.31 -18.22
C GLY A 9 -4.94 17.91 -18.81
N GLY A 10 -4.52 16.89 -18.05
CA GLY A 10 -4.81 15.51 -18.40
C GLY A 10 -6.32 15.28 -18.52
N TYR A 11 -6.75 14.46 -19.47
CA TYR A 11 -8.15 14.09 -19.63
C TYR A 11 -8.60 13.25 -18.42
N ARG A 12 -9.57 13.75 -17.63
CA ARG A 12 -10.05 13.08 -16.41
C ARG A 12 -11.20 12.13 -16.70
N TYR A 13 -12.11 12.53 -17.58
CA TYR A 13 -13.26 11.73 -17.97
C TYR A 13 -13.22 11.37 -19.46
N ILE A 14 -13.85 10.24 -19.81
CA ILE A 14 -14.01 9.82 -21.21
C ILE A 14 -14.76 10.88 -22.02
N THR A 15 -15.66 11.62 -21.38
CA THR A 15 -16.41 12.75 -21.96
C THR A 15 -15.55 13.97 -22.27
N ASP A 16 -14.36 14.07 -21.70
CA ASP A 16 -13.43 15.18 -21.97
C ASP A 16 -12.62 14.93 -23.24
N LEU A 17 -12.68 13.69 -23.78
CA LEU A 17 -11.95 13.32 -24.98
C LEU A 17 -12.56 13.97 -26.23
N PRO A 18 -11.72 14.46 -27.15
CA PRO A 18 -12.20 15.16 -28.33
C PRO A 18 -13.07 14.25 -29.20
N GLY A 19 -14.34 14.64 -29.37
CA GLY A 19 -15.31 13.91 -30.17
C GLY A 19 -16.11 12.83 -29.42
N ILE A 20 -15.93 12.71 -28.09
CA ILE A 20 -16.70 11.82 -27.23
C ILE A 20 -17.63 12.63 -26.34
N GLY A 21 -18.92 12.61 -26.65
CA GLY A 21 -19.97 13.13 -25.77
C GLY A 21 -20.43 12.11 -24.72
N PRO A 22 -21.31 12.50 -23.77
CA PRO A 22 -21.82 11.64 -22.70
C PRO A 22 -22.43 10.33 -23.21
N THR A 23 -23.12 10.36 -24.35
CA THR A 23 -23.72 9.17 -24.97
C THR A 23 -22.68 8.16 -25.44
N LYS A 24 -21.59 8.62 -26.06
CA LYS A 24 -20.52 7.73 -26.53
C LYS A 24 -19.69 7.22 -25.36
N ALA A 25 -19.45 8.07 -24.36
CA ALA A 25 -18.77 7.67 -23.13
C ALA A 25 -19.52 6.53 -22.41
N ALA A 26 -20.85 6.58 -22.35
CA ALA A 26 -21.65 5.49 -21.80
C ALA A 26 -21.45 4.17 -22.56
N TRP A 27 -21.43 4.21 -23.90
CA TRP A 27 -21.17 3.01 -24.72
C TRP A 27 -19.74 2.46 -24.56
N ILE A 28 -18.75 3.32 -24.36
CA ILE A 28 -17.37 2.92 -24.08
C ILE A 28 -17.28 2.26 -22.70
N ALA A 29 -17.97 2.81 -21.68
CA ALA A 29 -18.06 2.20 -20.36
C ALA A 29 -18.79 0.84 -20.39
N GLU A 30 -19.88 0.72 -21.16
CA GLU A 30 -20.60 -0.54 -21.40
C GLU A 30 -19.72 -1.60 -22.09
N ALA A 31 -18.74 -1.17 -22.88
CA ALA A 31 -17.74 -2.04 -23.50
C ALA A 31 -16.60 -2.46 -22.55
N GLY A 32 -16.69 -2.11 -21.25
CA GLY A 32 -15.68 -2.47 -20.24
C GLY A 32 -14.52 -1.47 -20.12
N MET A 33 -14.63 -0.30 -20.76
CA MET A 33 -13.63 0.78 -20.68
C MET A 33 -14.22 1.96 -19.92
N ASP A 34 -14.36 1.83 -18.61
CA ASP A 34 -14.97 2.81 -17.70
C ASP A 34 -14.05 4.00 -17.34
N SER A 35 -12.78 3.96 -17.74
CA SER A 35 -11.80 4.99 -17.44
C SER A 35 -10.94 5.38 -18.66
N VAL A 36 -10.37 6.59 -18.61
CA VAL A 36 -9.45 7.09 -19.66
C VAL A 36 -8.21 6.19 -19.80
N ASP A 37 -7.74 5.61 -18.69
CA ASP A 37 -6.64 4.63 -18.69
C ASP A 37 -7.04 3.32 -19.37
N ALA A 38 -8.26 2.81 -19.12
CA ALA A 38 -8.78 1.63 -19.81
C ALA A 38 -8.86 1.85 -21.33
N VAL A 39 -9.37 3.01 -21.77
CA VAL A 39 -9.40 3.41 -23.19
C VAL A 39 -7.99 3.50 -23.79
N ARG A 40 -7.00 3.98 -23.02
CA ARG A 40 -5.60 4.04 -23.45
C ARG A 40 -4.95 2.66 -23.57
N ARG A 41 -5.33 1.68 -22.74
CA ARG A 41 -4.77 0.32 -22.80
C ARG A 41 -5.47 -0.57 -23.83
N ALA A 42 -6.76 -0.34 -24.07
CA ALA A 42 -7.54 -1.12 -25.02
C ALA A 42 -6.96 -1.03 -26.45
N PRO A 43 -6.88 -2.12 -27.23
CA PRO A 43 -6.47 -2.04 -28.62
C PRO A 43 -7.40 -1.13 -29.45
N ILE A 44 -6.86 -0.50 -30.50
CA ILE A 44 -7.62 0.40 -31.39
C ILE A 44 -8.83 -0.32 -31.98
N ASP A 45 -8.67 -1.59 -32.35
CA ASP A 45 -9.75 -2.42 -32.86
C ASP A 45 -10.91 -2.51 -31.87
N GLU A 46 -10.66 -2.78 -30.59
CA GLU A 46 -11.70 -2.89 -29.57
C GLU A 46 -12.44 -1.56 -29.38
N LEU A 47 -11.71 -0.45 -29.36
CA LEU A 47 -12.31 0.88 -29.29
C LEU A 47 -13.13 1.23 -30.54
N ALA A 48 -12.72 0.74 -31.71
CA ALA A 48 -13.41 0.93 -32.99
C ALA A 48 -14.66 0.04 -33.17
N HIS A 49 -14.80 -1.02 -32.36
CA HIS A 49 -16.00 -1.86 -32.33
C HIS A 49 -17.10 -1.29 -31.41
N VAL A 50 -16.78 -0.27 -30.60
CA VAL A 50 -17.77 0.40 -29.75
C VAL A 50 -18.77 1.16 -30.62
N ARG A 51 -20.05 1.04 -30.26
CA ARG A 51 -21.14 1.73 -30.95
C ARG A 51 -20.83 3.23 -31.08
N GLY A 52 -20.83 3.74 -32.30
CA GLY A 52 -20.60 5.16 -32.55
C GLY A 52 -19.16 5.64 -32.39
N VAL A 53 -18.18 4.75 -32.15
CA VAL A 53 -16.75 5.04 -32.17
C VAL A 53 -16.14 4.27 -33.33
N GLY A 54 -15.98 4.92 -34.48
CA GLY A 54 -15.32 4.29 -35.63
C GLY A 54 -13.79 4.32 -35.53
N TYR A 55 -13.12 3.58 -36.42
CA TYR A 55 -11.65 3.47 -36.46
C TYR A 55 -10.93 4.83 -36.52
N VAL A 56 -11.47 5.79 -37.28
CA VAL A 56 -10.91 7.15 -37.39
C VAL A 56 -10.96 7.89 -36.05
N LEU A 57 -12.07 7.76 -35.31
CA LEU A 57 -12.24 8.40 -34.01
C LEU A 57 -11.38 7.71 -32.95
N ALA A 58 -11.35 6.37 -32.96
CA ALA A 58 -10.51 5.57 -32.06
C ALA A 58 -9.02 5.94 -32.20
N ARG A 59 -8.52 6.06 -33.44
CA ARG A 59 -7.14 6.49 -33.71
C ARG A 59 -6.87 7.90 -33.21
N ARG A 60 -7.77 8.85 -33.47
CA ARG A 60 -7.62 10.24 -32.99
C ARG A 60 -7.58 10.33 -31.47
N ILE A 61 -8.43 9.58 -30.78
CA ILE A 61 -8.43 9.49 -29.31
C ILE A 61 -7.10 8.92 -28.82
N LYS A 62 -6.57 7.89 -29.48
CA LYS A 62 -5.29 7.27 -29.13
C LYS A 62 -4.11 8.21 -29.33
N ASP A 63 -4.07 8.95 -30.43
CA ASP A 63 -3.01 9.92 -30.70
C ASP A 63 -3.01 11.05 -29.66
N VAL A 64 -4.20 11.52 -29.29
CA VAL A 64 -4.40 12.52 -28.23
C VAL A 64 -3.94 11.98 -26.87
N LEU A 65 -4.35 10.76 -26.51
CA LEU A 65 -3.95 10.10 -25.26
C LEU A 65 -2.47 9.68 -25.21
N ALA A 66 -1.83 9.49 -26.36
CA ALA A 66 -0.41 9.21 -26.46
C ALA A 66 0.44 10.46 -26.18
N THR A 67 -0.11 11.64 -26.50
CA THR A 67 0.60 12.94 -26.39
C THR A 67 0.26 13.69 -25.10
N SER A 68 -0.84 13.33 -24.43
CA SER A 68 -1.22 13.91 -23.14
C SER A 68 -0.59 13.19 -21.95
N GLU A 69 0.00 13.94 -21.02
CA GLU A 69 0.37 13.44 -19.69
C GLU A 69 -0.92 13.19 -18.89
N ILE A 70 -1.14 11.94 -18.48
CA ILE A 70 -2.27 11.60 -17.62
C ILE A 70 -1.90 12.02 -16.21
N VAL A 71 -2.60 13.02 -15.67
CA VAL A 71 -2.65 13.23 -14.23
C VAL A 71 -3.49 12.08 -13.66
N LEU A 72 -2.83 10.97 -13.31
CA LEU A 72 -3.44 9.93 -12.50
C LEU A 72 -3.69 10.56 -11.12
N GLU A 73 -4.86 11.17 -10.96
CA GLU A 73 -5.43 11.24 -9.62
C GLU A 73 -5.73 9.80 -9.22
N PRO A 74 -5.23 9.32 -8.07
CA PRO A 74 -5.65 8.02 -7.54
C PRO A 74 -7.18 7.98 -7.58
N GLY A 75 -7.76 6.87 -8.07
CA GLY A 75 -9.20 6.76 -8.23
C GLY A 75 -9.91 7.09 -6.92
N ALA A 76 -11.17 7.51 -6.98
CA ALA A 76 -11.95 7.77 -5.76
C ALA A 76 -12.09 6.53 -4.83
N ASP A 77 -11.65 5.34 -5.28
CA ASP A 77 -11.48 4.10 -4.50
C ASP A 77 -10.06 3.91 -3.89
N ASP A 78 -9.08 4.75 -4.23
CA ASP A 78 -7.72 4.77 -3.67
C ASP A 78 -7.56 5.82 -2.55
N GLU A 79 -8.61 6.59 -2.23
CA GLU A 79 -8.61 7.45 -1.04
C GLU A 79 -8.81 6.62 0.22
N LEU A 80 -7.71 6.37 0.93
CA LEU A 80 -7.75 5.80 2.28
C LEU A 80 -8.77 6.53 3.15
N SER A 81 -9.69 5.81 3.77
CA SER A 81 -10.57 6.37 4.80
C SER A 81 -9.73 7.04 5.91
N ALA A 82 -10.32 7.99 6.65
CA ALA A 82 -9.63 8.62 7.79
C ALA A 82 -9.05 7.58 8.77
N ALA A 83 -9.78 6.49 9.01
CA ALA A 83 -9.31 5.38 9.83
C ALA A 83 -8.10 4.65 9.22
N GLN A 84 -8.07 4.43 7.91
CA GLN A 84 -6.93 3.81 7.22
C GLN A 84 -5.71 4.74 7.18
N ARG A 85 -5.89 6.06 7.02
CA ARG A 85 -4.79 7.04 7.09
C ARG A 85 -4.14 7.05 8.47
N VAL A 86 -4.94 7.18 9.53
CA VAL A 86 -4.45 7.14 10.92
C VAL A 86 -3.74 5.81 11.21
N TRP A 87 -4.31 4.70 10.75
CA TRP A 87 -3.68 3.39 10.93
C TRP A 87 -2.34 3.31 10.18
N ARG A 88 -2.28 3.75 8.92
CA ARG A 88 -1.07 3.76 8.09
C ARG A 88 0.05 4.54 8.75
N GLU A 89 -0.22 5.78 9.16
CA GLU A 89 0.76 6.64 9.81
C GLU A 89 1.28 6.02 11.10
N ARG A 90 0.37 5.56 11.97
CA ARG A 90 0.73 4.89 13.22
C ARG A 90 1.59 3.66 12.98
N THR A 91 1.17 2.77 12.07
CA THR A 91 1.86 1.51 11.79
C THR A 91 3.19 1.75 11.10
N ALA A 92 3.30 2.73 10.19
CA ALA A 92 4.58 3.13 9.60
C ALA A 92 5.56 3.64 10.66
N ALA A 93 5.12 4.55 11.53
CA ALA A 93 5.96 5.06 12.61
C ALA A 93 6.42 3.95 13.56
N LEU A 94 5.49 3.08 13.99
CA LEU A 94 5.79 1.97 14.89
C LEU A 94 6.76 0.97 14.24
N ARG A 95 6.56 0.63 12.96
CA ARG A 95 7.44 -0.29 12.24
C ARG A 95 8.87 0.24 12.16
N VAL A 96 9.05 1.53 11.91
CA VAL A 96 10.38 2.16 11.88
C VAL A 96 11.05 2.07 13.25
N ASP A 97 10.36 2.48 14.32
CA ASP A 97 10.90 2.44 15.69
C ASP A 97 11.20 0.99 16.14
N LEU A 98 10.21 0.11 16.01
CA LEU A 98 10.34 -1.30 16.38
C LEU A 98 11.44 -1.99 15.57
N GLY A 99 11.55 -1.69 14.28
CA GLY A 99 12.59 -2.20 13.40
C GLY A 99 13.98 -1.77 13.86
N ALA A 100 14.16 -0.48 14.13
CA ALA A 100 15.43 0.07 14.61
C ALA A 100 15.87 -0.57 15.94
N ARG A 101 14.95 -0.73 16.89
CA ARG A 101 15.22 -1.38 18.18
C ARG A 101 15.59 -2.85 18.03
N ILE A 102 14.86 -3.59 17.18
CA ILE A 102 15.17 -4.98 16.86
C ILE A 102 16.59 -5.11 16.28
N ASP A 103 16.95 -4.24 15.34
CA ASP A 103 18.25 -4.24 14.69
C ASP A 103 19.36 -3.87 15.68
N ALA A 104 19.11 -2.90 16.57
CA ALA A 104 20.03 -2.52 17.64
C ALA A 104 20.28 -3.68 18.62
N LEU A 105 19.23 -4.38 19.05
CA LEU A 105 19.35 -5.56 19.91
C LEU A 105 20.10 -6.70 19.22
N ALA A 106 19.80 -6.96 17.95
CA ALA A 106 20.46 -8.00 17.17
C ALA A 106 21.95 -7.70 16.96
N THR A 107 22.29 -6.45 16.63
CA THR A 107 23.67 -5.98 16.43
C THR A 107 24.47 -6.06 17.74
N ASN A 108 23.86 -5.65 18.85
CA ASN A 108 24.50 -5.66 20.17
C ASN A 108 24.36 -6.99 20.92
N ALA A 109 23.83 -8.04 20.28
CA ALA A 109 23.48 -9.30 20.93
C ALA A 109 24.63 -9.94 21.71
N LYS A 110 25.85 -9.94 21.16
CA LYS A 110 27.04 -10.48 21.83
C LYS A 110 27.37 -9.69 23.10
N ARG A 111 27.32 -8.36 23.04
CA ARG A 111 27.58 -7.45 24.17
C ARG A 111 26.56 -7.61 25.29
N LEU A 112 25.29 -7.81 24.90
CA LEU A 112 24.16 -7.98 25.81
C LEU A 112 24.01 -9.42 26.33
N GLY A 113 24.81 -10.38 25.86
CA GLY A 113 24.71 -11.78 26.27
C GLY A 113 23.42 -12.47 25.79
N LEU A 114 22.82 -11.99 24.68
CA LEU A 114 21.61 -12.56 24.12
C LEU A 114 21.91 -13.93 23.48
N LYS A 115 21.07 -14.92 23.80
CA LYS A 115 21.21 -16.28 23.23
C LYS A 115 20.93 -16.27 21.72
N PRO A 116 21.59 -17.14 20.92
CA PRO A 116 21.37 -17.21 19.47
C PRO A 116 19.90 -17.45 19.09
N LYS A 117 19.18 -18.28 19.86
CA LYS A 117 17.74 -18.53 19.65
C LYS A 117 16.87 -17.29 19.89
N PHE A 118 17.32 -16.35 20.72
CA PHE A 118 16.63 -15.07 20.94
C PHE A 118 16.82 -14.17 19.72
N VAL A 119 18.06 -14.01 19.26
CA VAL A 119 18.41 -13.23 18.06
C VAL A 119 17.68 -13.75 16.81
N GLN A 120 17.61 -15.08 16.64
CA GLN A 120 16.85 -15.68 15.54
C GLN A 120 15.34 -15.33 15.61
N GLU A 121 14.77 -15.18 16.81
CA GLU A 121 13.37 -14.77 16.94
C GLU A 121 13.20 -13.28 16.61
N LEU A 122 14.16 -12.43 16.97
CA LEU A 122 14.20 -11.02 16.57
C LEU A 122 14.24 -10.85 15.03
N GLN A 123 15.08 -11.62 14.35
CA GLN A 123 15.15 -11.63 12.88
C GLN A 123 13.83 -12.07 12.24
N ARG A 124 13.22 -13.15 12.75
CA ARG A 124 11.90 -13.60 12.28
C ARG A 124 10.81 -12.57 12.51
N LEU A 125 10.88 -11.86 13.64
CA LEU A 125 9.96 -10.76 13.94
C LEU A 125 10.13 -9.64 12.92
N ARG A 126 11.37 -9.24 12.62
CA ARG A 126 11.65 -8.23 11.58
C ARG A 126 11.02 -8.60 10.24
N SER A 127 11.26 -9.81 9.75
CA SER A 127 10.64 -10.29 8.49
C SER A 127 9.12 -10.34 8.54
N THR A 128 8.50 -10.50 9.72
CA THR A 128 7.03 -10.49 9.85
C THR A 128 6.49 -9.07 9.81
N LEU A 129 7.17 -8.12 10.46
CA LEU A 129 6.83 -6.69 10.41
C LEU A 129 6.95 -6.15 8.98
N ASP A 130 7.92 -6.65 8.21
CA ASP A 130 8.13 -6.19 6.85
C ASP A 130 7.00 -6.57 5.88
N ARG A 131 6.17 -7.55 6.25
CA ARG A 131 5.03 -8.04 5.45
C ARG A 131 3.72 -7.30 5.73
N ILE A 132 3.71 -6.34 6.65
CA ILE A 132 2.49 -5.59 6.98
C ILE A 132 2.12 -4.68 5.81
N PRO A 133 0.86 -4.69 5.33
CA PRO A 133 0.43 -3.90 4.19
C PRO A 133 0.22 -2.43 4.58
N ILE A 134 1.30 -1.64 4.57
CA ILE A 134 1.27 -0.21 4.93
C ILE A 134 0.66 0.64 3.80
N GLU A 135 0.99 0.33 2.54
CA GLU A 135 0.49 1.10 1.39
C GLU A 135 -1.01 0.89 1.16
N ARG A 136 -1.52 -0.29 1.50
CA ARG A 136 -2.94 -0.65 1.41
C ARG A 136 -3.43 -1.22 2.74
N PRO A 137 -3.76 -0.34 3.71
CA PRO A 137 -4.30 -0.75 4.99
C PRO A 137 -5.55 -1.62 4.83
N PRO A 138 -5.72 -2.68 5.65
CA PRO A 138 -6.90 -3.53 5.59
C PRO A 138 -8.19 -2.70 5.72
N GLU A 139 -9.22 -3.01 4.94
CA GLU A 139 -10.54 -2.35 5.05
C GLU A 139 -11.25 -2.74 6.34
N ASP A 140 -11.10 -3.99 6.76
CA ASP A 140 -11.67 -4.51 8.00
C ASP A 140 -11.08 -3.81 9.23
N GLU A 141 -11.97 -3.18 10.00
CA GLU A 141 -11.61 -2.50 11.22
C GLU A 141 -11.09 -3.48 12.28
N GLU A 142 -11.67 -4.68 12.39
CA GLU A 142 -11.22 -5.64 13.38
C GLU A 142 -9.78 -6.07 13.09
N GLN A 143 -9.46 -6.44 11.85
CA GLN A 143 -8.11 -6.76 11.41
C GLN A 143 -7.12 -5.64 11.75
N ARG A 144 -7.44 -4.37 11.39
CA ARG A 144 -6.61 -3.20 11.74
C ARG A 144 -6.35 -3.11 13.25
N ARG A 145 -7.39 -3.25 14.08
CA ARG A 145 -7.30 -3.22 15.55
C ARG A 145 -6.45 -4.36 16.10
N LYS A 146 -6.54 -5.58 15.56
CA LYS A 146 -5.74 -6.73 16.02
C LYS A 146 -4.27 -6.56 15.66
N ILE A 147 -3.96 -6.12 14.44
CA ILE A 147 -2.59 -5.82 14.01
C ILE A 147 -2.00 -4.77 14.94
N ALA A 148 -2.70 -3.64 15.11
CA ALA A 148 -2.27 -2.54 15.97
C ALA A 148 -1.96 -2.99 17.41
N LYS A 149 -2.83 -3.84 17.99
CA LYS A 149 -2.64 -4.41 19.32
C LYS A 149 -1.40 -5.31 19.41
N HIS A 150 -1.13 -6.10 18.39
CA HIS A 150 0.02 -6.99 18.37
C HIS A 150 1.33 -6.26 18.15
N GLU A 151 1.35 -5.24 17.30
CA GLU A 151 2.46 -4.32 17.12
C GLU A 151 2.84 -3.61 18.42
N GLN A 152 1.86 -3.01 19.12
CA GLN A 152 2.13 -2.32 20.38
C GLN A 152 2.68 -3.29 21.43
N ALA A 153 2.10 -4.49 21.53
CA ALA A 153 2.59 -5.50 22.45
C ALA A 153 4.01 -5.97 22.11
N LEU A 154 4.40 -5.97 20.83
CA LEU A 154 5.77 -6.29 20.43
C LEU A 154 6.73 -5.17 20.82
N LEU A 155 6.35 -3.91 20.62
CA LEU A 155 7.12 -2.75 21.07
C LEU A 155 7.43 -2.81 22.57
N THR A 156 6.40 -2.97 23.41
CA THR A 156 6.60 -3.08 24.87
C THR A 156 7.51 -4.25 25.25
N LEU A 157 7.44 -5.38 24.54
CA LEU A 157 8.32 -6.52 24.79
C LEU A 157 9.77 -6.26 24.36
N VAL A 158 9.96 -5.49 23.29
CA VAL A 158 11.29 -5.09 22.82
C VAL A 158 11.90 -4.05 23.74
N GLU A 159 11.13 -3.04 24.17
CA GLU A 159 11.53 -2.07 25.21
C GLU A 159 11.93 -2.77 26.52
N SER A 160 11.11 -3.74 26.95
CA SER A 160 11.46 -4.57 28.13
C SER A 160 12.77 -5.33 27.94
N ALA A 161 13.15 -5.67 26.71
CA ALA A 161 14.42 -6.34 26.40
C ALA A 161 15.62 -5.39 26.53
N GLU A 162 15.39 -4.08 26.40
CA GLU A 162 16.41 -3.03 26.51
C GLU A 162 16.63 -2.62 27.97
N GLU A 163 15.57 -2.57 28.78
CA GLU A 163 15.63 -2.09 30.18
C GLU A 163 16.11 -3.15 31.19
N ILE A 164 15.60 -4.39 31.09
CA ILE A 164 15.90 -5.45 32.07
C ILE A 164 17.21 -6.12 31.70
N ASP A 165 18.01 -6.53 32.71
CA ASP A 165 19.27 -7.25 32.51
C ASP A 165 19.09 -8.37 31.48
N PRO A 166 19.58 -8.16 30.24
CA PRO A 166 19.34 -9.09 29.17
C PRO A 166 20.10 -10.38 29.42
N ARG A 167 21.07 -10.43 30.34
CA ARG A 167 21.89 -11.61 30.64
C ARG A 167 21.14 -12.68 31.45
N SER A 168 20.00 -12.34 32.04
CA SER A 168 19.17 -13.31 32.77
C SER A 168 18.58 -14.36 31.81
N GLY A 169 19.14 -15.58 31.86
CA GLY A 169 18.77 -16.66 30.94
C GLY A 169 17.29 -17.09 31.03
N ASN A 170 16.68 -16.97 32.21
CA ASN A 170 15.25 -17.26 32.42
C ASN A 170 14.37 -16.14 31.85
N TYR A 171 14.78 -14.88 32.05
CA TYR A 171 14.10 -13.72 31.50
C TYR A 171 14.10 -13.77 29.96
N GLN A 172 15.26 -13.94 29.34
CA GLN A 172 15.38 -14.10 27.88
C GLN A 172 14.47 -15.21 27.34
N LYS A 173 14.39 -16.35 28.05
CA LYS A 173 13.56 -17.49 27.63
C LYS A 173 12.08 -17.14 27.65
N THR A 174 11.60 -16.46 28.69
CA THR A 174 10.21 -16.01 28.82
C THR A 174 9.87 -14.95 27.79
N LEU A 175 10.75 -13.95 27.62
CA LEU A 175 10.55 -12.86 26.69
C LEU A 175 10.52 -13.36 25.24
N ARG A 176 11.44 -14.24 24.85
CA ARG A 176 11.43 -14.90 23.54
C ARG A 176 10.13 -15.65 23.27
N LYS A 177 9.60 -16.37 24.26
CA LYS A 177 8.31 -17.09 24.12
C LYS A 177 7.16 -16.11 23.86
N ARG A 178 7.15 -14.98 24.57
CA ARG A 178 6.14 -13.92 24.39
C ARG A 178 6.26 -13.27 23.01
N LEU A 179 7.47 -12.88 22.59
CA LEU A 179 7.74 -12.35 21.25
C LEU A 179 7.28 -13.32 20.16
N LYS A 180 7.67 -14.61 20.26
CA LYS A 180 7.23 -15.66 19.33
C LYS A 180 5.71 -15.79 19.26
N SER A 181 5.02 -15.75 20.40
CA SER A 181 3.56 -15.84 20.46
C SER A 181 2.90 -14.64 19.79
N ARG A 182 3.38 -13.42 20.07
CA ARG A 182 2.86 -12.19 19.46
C ARG A 182 3.13 -12.13 17.97
N ARG A 183 4.34 -12.49 17.52
CA ARG A 183 4.69 -12.62 16.11
C ARG A 183 3.78 -13.60 15.36
N LYS A 184 3.50 -14.77 15.96
CA LYS A 184 2.57 -15.74 15.36
C LYS A 184 1.15 -15.19 15.21
N LYS A 185 0.69 -14.43 16.21
CA LYS A 185 -0.63 -13.77 16.14
C LYS A 185 -0.63 -12.69 15.08
N LEU A 186 0.40 -11.85 15.02
CA LEU A 186 0.55 -10.83 13.99
C LEU A 186 0.52 -11.45 12.58
N ASN A 187 1.29 -12.51 12.35
CA ASN A 187 1.30 -13.24 11.07
C ASN A 187 -0.03 -13.95 10.72
N LYS A 188 -0.97 -14.05 11.65
CA LYS A 188 -2.33 -14.56 11.34
C LYS A 188 -3.22 -13.45 10.77
N TRP A 189 -2.94 -12.20 11.14
CA TRP A 189 -3.74 -11.04 10.77
C TRP A 189 -3.10 -10.18 9.68
N ASN A 190 -1.82 -10.44 9.35
CA ASN A 190 -1.16 -9.97 8.13
C ASN A 190 -1.57 -10.85 6.95
#